data_AF-A0AA50ZJF2-F1
#
_entry.id   AF-A0AA50ZJF2-F1
#
_cell.length_a   1.000
_cell.length_b   1.000
_cell.length_c   1.000
_cell.angle_alpha   90.00
_cell.angle_beta   90.00
_cell.angle_gamma   90.00
#
_symmetry.space_group_name_H-M   'P 1'
#
loop_
_entity.id
_entity.type
_entity.pdbx_description
1 polymer ?
#
loop_
_entity_poly.entity_id
_entity_poly.type
_entity_poly.pdbx_seq_one_letter_code
_entity_poly.pdbx_strand_id
1 'polypeptide(L)'
;ERSRKISFVGTAQYVSPEHLQNRIDTRASDLWALGCIIYQMISGLPPFRASTEFLTFQKIQKMDYEFPEGFPVDAKDLVEKLLVLDHTKRLGATDKGDIYESIRSHPFFEGIDWDNVWNETPPTICPYLPGGSFEEEYTVPDHLEPGLGKDQLVRLWEIDLSTSRG
;
A
#
# COMPACT_ATOMS: atom_id res chain seq x y z
N GLU A 1 -9.01 2.56 34.44
CA GLU A 1 -8.17 3.10 33.36
C GLU A 1 -8.78 2.83 31.98
N ARG A 2 -8.87 3.84 31.09
CA ARG A 2 -9.16 3.62 29.66
C ARG A 2 -7.84 3.37 28.94
N SER A 3 -7.61 2.12 28.51
CA SER A 3 -6.50 1.78 27.63
C SER A 3 -6.62 2.62 26.34
N ARG A 4 -5.63 3.47 26.07
CA ARG A 4 -5.55 4.16 24.77
C ARG A 4 -5.30 3.09 23.72
N LYS A 5 -6.31 2.80 22.90
CA LYS A 5 -6.09 2.09 21.63
C LYS A 5 -5.15 2.97 20.81
N ILE A 6 -3.91 2.51 20.66
CA ILE A 6 -2.97 3.07 19.69
C ILE A 6 -3.46 2.57 18.33
N SER A 7 -4.41 3.27 17.72
CA SER A 7 -4.76 3.02 16.32
C SER A 7 -3.56 3.47 15.50
N PHE A 8 -2.80 2.50 14.99
CA PHE A 8 -1.79 2.75 13.98
C PHE A 8 -2.49 3.32 12.75
N VAL A 9 -2.23 4.58 12.41
CA VAL A 9 -2.82 5.22 11.23
C VAL A 9 -1.83 5.01 10.09
N GLY A 10 -1.89 3.83 9.48
CA GLY A 10 -1.10 3.47 8.32
C GLY A 10 -1.57 2.12 7.80
N THR A 11 -1.49 1.90 6.49
CA THR A 11 -1.82 0.58 5.95
C THR A 11 -0.68 -0.38 6.34
N ALA A 12 -0.93 -1.21 7.36
CA ALA A 12 0.05 -2.09 8.01
C ALA A 12 0.90 -2.95 7.05
N GLN A 13 0.42 -3.15 5.83
CA GLN A 13 1.03 -3.96 4.77
C GLN A 13 2.30 -3.35 4.14
N TYR A 14 2.53 -2.04 4.28
CA TYR A 14 3.70 -1.34 3.69
C TYR A 14 4.70 -0.83 4.73
N VAL A 15 4.49 -1.16 6.01
CA VAL A 15 5.31 -0.67 7.10
C VAL A 15 6.66 -1.38 7.11
N SER A 16 7.74 -0.62 7.18
CA SER A 16 9.09 -1.19 7.22
C SER A 16 9.44 -1.78 8.60
N PRO A 17 10.33 -2.79 8.67
CA PRO A 17 10.75 -3.42 9.93
C PRO A 17 11.28 -2.44 10.99
N GLU A 18 12.07 -1.45 10.57
CA GLU A 18 12.65 -0.43 11.45
C GLU A 18 11.60 0.54 12.01
N HIS A 19 10.54 0.83 11.25
CA HIS A 19 9.41 1.61 11.73
C HIS A 19 8.63 0.84 12.80
N LEU A 20 8.47 -0.48 12.64
CA LEU A 20 7.82 -1.33 13.65
C LEU A 20 8.62 -1.40 14.96
N GLN A 21 9.95 -1.49 14.87
CA GLN A 21 10.82 -1.68 16.03
C GLN A 21 11.10 -0.38 16.78
N ASN A 22 11.48 0.67 16.06
CA ASN A 22 12.04 1.89 16.67
C ASN A 22 11.21 3.15 16.37
N ARG A 23 10.12 3.05 15.59
CA ARG A 23 9.33 4.21 15.13
C ARG A 23 10.20 5.25 14.41
N ILE A 24 11.22 4.78 13.70
CA ILE A 24 12.13 5.63 12.93
C ILE A 24 11.70 5.56 11.47
N ASP A 25 11.38 6.72 10.91
CA ASP A 25 11.24 6.89 9.48
C ASP A 25 12.57 7.29 8.87
N THR A 26 12.98 6.56 7.85
CA THR A 26 14.19 6.82 7.08
C THR A 26 13.83 6.90 5.61
N ARG A 27 14.69 7.50 4.77
CA ARG A 27 14.51 7.41 3.31
C ARG A 27 14.44 5.95 2.82
N ALA A 28 15.13 5.05 3.52
CA ALA A 28 15.09 3.63 3.21
C ALA A 28 13.73 2.98 3.53
N SER A 29 12.90 3.58 4.41
CA SER A 29 11.53 3.13 4.66
C SER A 29 10.66 3.25 3.41
N ASP A 30 10.85 4.31 2.60
CA ASP A 30 10.15 4.47 1.33
C ASP A 30 10.58 3.42 0.29
N LEU A 31 11.85 3.00 0.32
CA LEU A 31 12.38 1.93 -0.54
C LEU A 31 11.71 0.58 -0.24
N TRP A 32 11.42 0.31 1.04
CA TRP A 32 10.64 -0.86 1.44
C TRP A 32 9.22 -0.80 0.89
N ALA A 33 8.54 0.35 1.08
CA ALA A 33 7.19 0.56 0.57
C ALA A 33 7.13 0.40 -0.96
N LEU A 34 8.14 0.90 -1.69
CA LEU A 34 8.29 0.69 -3.13
C LEU A 34 8.34 -0.81 -3.48
N GLY A 35 9.15 -1.61 -2.76
CA GLY A 35 9.21 -3.06 -2.96
C GLY A 35 7.85 -3.73 -2.74
N CYS A 36 7.12 -3.34 -1.70
CA CYS A 36 5.76 -3.85 -1.46
C CYS A 36 4.78 -3.47 -2.57
N ILE A 37 4.84 -2.25 -3.10
CA ILE A 37 3.97 -1.78 -4.17
C ILE A 37 4.28 -2.50 -5.49
N ILE A 38 5.56 -2.65 -5.87
CA ILE A 38 5.95 -3.39 -7.07
C ILE A 38 5.46 -4.84 -6.99
N TYR A 39 5.66 -5.49 -5.85
CA TYR A 39 5.14 -6.84 -5.62
C TYR A 39 3.62 -6.89 -5.81
N GLN A 40 2.88 -5.93 -5.24
CA GLN A 40 1.43 -5.90 -5.31
C GLN A 40 0.90 -5.60 -6.72
N MET A 41 1.52 -4.69 -7.46
CA MET A 41 1.11 -4.38 -8.84
C MET A 41 1.19 -5.61 -9.75
N ILE A 42 2.13 -6.53 -9.48
CA ILE A 42 2.36 -7.73 -10.28
C ILE A 42 1.52 -8.92 -9.77
N SER A 43 1.47 -9.13 -8.47
CA SER A 43 0.80 -10.30 -7.87
C SER A 43 -0.67 -10.05 -7.49
N GLY A 44 -1.12 -8.81 -7.51
CA GLY A 44 -2.45 -8.37 -7.06
C GLY A 44 -2.62 -8.22 -5.54
N LEU A 45 -1.68 -8.74 -4.73
CA LEU A 45 -1.74 -8.69 -3.27
C LEU A 45 -0.41 -8.19 -2.68
N PRO A 46 -0.40 -7.51 -1.53
CA PRO A 46 0.85 -7.11 -0.90
C PRO A 46 1.61 -8.34 -0.34
N PRO A 47 2.95 -8.28 -0.26
CA PRO A 47 3.76 -9.44 0.14
C PRO A 47 3.47 -9.87 1.58
N PHE A 48 3.27 -8.90 2.46
CA PHE A 48 2.93 -9.13 3.86
C PHE A 48 1.46 -8.81 4.10
N ARG A 49 0.61 -9.84 4.09
CA ARG A 49 -0.81 -9.75 4.43
C ARG A 49 -1.21 -10.84 5.40
N ALA A 50 -1.97 -10.47 6.40
CA ALA A 50 -2.64 -11.39 7.32
C ALA A 50 -4.00 -10.82 7.76
N SER A 51 -4.75 -11.59 8.55
CA SER A 51 -6.08 -11.21 9.08
C SER A 51 -6.02 -10.08 10.11
N THR A 52 -4.86 -9.85 10.74
CA THR A 52 -4.65 -8.77 11.71
C THR A 52 -3.34 -8.06 11.43
N GLU A 53 -3.24 -6.81 11.90
CA GLU A 53 -2.00 -6.03 11.82
C GLU A 53 -0.85 -6.71 12.56
N PHE A 54 -1.13 -7.26 13.75
CA PHE A 54 -0.13 -7.99 14.53
C PHE A 54 0.47 -9.17 13.76
N LEU A 55 -0.37 -9.97 13.09
CA LEU A 55 0.10 -11.07 12.25
C LEU A 55 0.87 -10.56 11.03
N THR A 56 0.45 -9.44 10.44
CA THR A 56 1.18 -8.79 9.33
C THR A 56 2.58 -8.35 9.77
N PHE A 57 2.70 -7.76 10.97
CA PHE A 57 3.98 -7.37 11.55
C PHE A 57 4.88 -8.59 11.83
N GLN A 58 4.30 -9.70 12.29
CA GLN A 58 5.05 -10.94 12.45
C GLN A 58 5.59 -11.48 11.10
N LYS A 59 4.79 -11.40 10.03
CA LYS A 59 5.25 -11.79 8.68
C LYS A 59 6.39 -10.89 8.20
N ILE A 60 6.29 -9.57 8.39
CA ILE A 60 7.34 -8.60 8.06
C ILE A 60 8.65 -8.96 8.80
N GLN A 61 8.60 -9.17 10.11
CA GLN A 61 9.79 -9.49 10.91
C GLN A 61 10.44 -10.83 10.52
N LYS A 62 9.63 -11.79 10.05
CA LYS A 62 10.10 -13.11 9.64
C LYS A 62 10.47 -13.19 8.14
N MET A 63 10.25 -12.12 7.38
CA MET A 63 10.36 -12.16 5.91
C MET A 63 9.50 -13.26 5.29
N ASP A 64 8.29 -13.45 5.82
CA ASP A 64 7.36 -14.49 5.40
C ASP A 64 6.46 -14.00 4.25
N TYR A 65 6.94 -14.18 3.02
CA TYR A 65 6.20 -13.98 1.78
C TYR A 65 6.79 -14.87 0.68
N GLU A 66 6.00 -15.20 -0.33
CA GLU A 66 6.42 -16.04 -1.45
C GLU A 66 5.97 -15.41 -2.76
N PHE A 67 6.78 -15.51 -3.80
CA PHE A 67 6.40 -15.04 -5.13
C PHE A 67 5.45 -16.05 -5.80
N PRO A 68 4.33 -15.61 -6.42
CA PRO A 68 3.47 -16.49 -7.18
C PRO A 68 4.19 -17.07 -8.42
N GLU A 69 3.64 -18.14 -8.97
CA GLU A 69 4.14 -18.72 -10.22
C GLU A 69 4.07 -17.69 -11.36
N GLY A 70 5.11 -17.62 -12.19
CA GLY A 70 5.19 -16.69 -13.32
C GLY A 70 5.58 -15.25 -12.94
N PHE A 71 5.95 -14.97 -11.69
CA PHE A 71 6.45 -13.65 -11.32
C PHE A 71 7.72 -13.29 -12.14
N PRO A 72 7.78 -12.12 -12.80
CA PRO A 72 8.89 -11.76 -13.68
C PRO A 72 10.23 -11.74 -12.94
N VAL A 73 11.28 -12.29 -13.56
CA VAL A 73 12.59 -12.48 -12.92
C VAL A 73 13.21 -11.16 -12.48
N ASP A 74 13.20 -10.13 -13.34
CA ASP A 74 13.78 -8.82 -13.02
C ASP A 74 12.99 -8.09 -11.93
N ALA A 75 11.66 -8.27 -11.91
CA ALA A 75 10.83 -7.72 -10.86
C ALA A 75 11.09 -8.41 -9.52
N LYS A 76 11.24 -9.76 -9.55
CA LYS A 76 11.56 -10.54 -8.35
C LYS A 76 12.87 -10.08 -7.75
N ASP A 77 13.92 -9.97 -8.57
CA ASP A 77 15.24 -9.52 -8.16
C ASP A 77 15.21 -8.10 -7.56
N LEU A 78 14.45 -7.17 -8.17
CA LEU A 78 14.26 -5.83 -7.62
C LEU A 78 13.56 -5.86 -6.25
N VAL A 79 12.46 -6.61 -6.12
CA VAL A 79 11.71 -6.74 -4.88
C VAL A 79 12.57 -7.35 -3.78
N GLU A 80 13.35 -8.40 -4.06
CA GLU A 80 14.26 -9.02 -3.10
C GLU A 80 15.36 -8.06 -2.62
N LYS A 81 15.85 -7.18 -3.50
CA LYS A 81 16.84 -6.14 -3.15
C LYS A 81 16.26 -4.95 -2.37
N LEU A 82 14.96 -4.70 -2.48
CA LEU A 82 14.25 -3.64 -1.73
C LEU A 82 13.72 -4.14 -0.38
N LEU A 83 13.18 -5.36 -0.35
CA LEU A 83 12.67 -6.00 0.87
C LEU A 83 13.82 -6.66 1.63
N VAL A 84 14.70 -5.82 2.20
CA VAL A 84 15.81 -6.25 3.07
C VAL A 84 15.56 -5.72 4.48
N LEU A 85 15.70 -6.59 5.49
CA LEU A 85 15.49 -6.22 6.90
C LEU A 85 16.43 -5.09 7.35
N ASP A 86 17.69 -5.18 6.96
CA ASP A 86 18.67 -4.13 7.20
C ASP A 86 18.44 -2.99 6.20
N HIS A 87 17.84 -1.90 6.68
CA HIS A 87 17.50 -0.74 5.87
C HIS A 87 18.71 -0.10 5.19
N THR A 88 19.93 -0.29 5.70
CA THR A 88 21.16 0.25 5.08
C THR A 88 21.63 -0.56 3.87
N LYS A 89 21.14 -1.79 3.72
CA LYS A 89 21.51 -2.71 2.64
C LYS A 89 20.50 -2.75 1.49
N ARG A 90 19.38 -2.04 1.61
CA ARG A 90 18.38 -1.94 0.53
C ARG A 90 18.99 -1.26 -0.69
N LEU A 91 18.64 -1.73 -1.88
CA LEU A 91 19.00 -1.04 -3.13
C LEU A 91 18.48 0.40 -3.08
N GLY A 92 19.33 1.37 -3.39
CA GLY A 92 19.03 2.81 -3.26
C GLY A 92 19.38 3.43 -1.91
N ALA A 93 19.64 2.65 -0.85
CA ALA A 93 19.93 3.21 0.48
C ALA A 93 21.29 3.93 0.56
N THR A 94 22.24 3.54 -0.30
CA THR A 94 23.59 4.13 -0.38
C THR A 94 23.75 5.14 -1.50
N ASP A 95 22.71 5.37 -2.30
CA ASP A 95 22.77 6.32 -3.40
C ASP A 95 22.96 7.74 -2.86
N LYS A 96 23.77 8.54 -3.55
CA LYS A 96 24.11 9.90 -3.14
C LYS A 96 23.24 10.91 -3.86
N GLY A 97 22.75 11.89 -3.11
CA GLY A 97 21.85 12.94 -3.63
C GLY A 97 20.40 12.47 -3.69
N ASP A 98 19.62 13.13 -4.54
CA ASP A 98 18.17 12.87 -4.69
C ASP A 98 17.86 11.97 -5.90
N ILE A 99 18.89 11.31 -6.46
CA ILE A 99 18.80 10.46 -7.64
C ILE A 99 19.10 9.02 -7.20
N TYR A 100 18.09 8.16 -7.23
CA TYR A 100 18.21 6.72 -6.95
C TYR A 100 18.82 5.96 -8.15
N GLU A 101 20.08 6.24 -8.48
CA GLU A 101 20.79 5.68 -9.64
C GLU A 101 20.79 4.14 -9.65
N SER A 102 20.99 3.50 -8.50
CA SER A 102 21.02 2.04 -8.41
C SER A 102 19.65 1.41 -8.67
N ILE A 103 18.56 2.12 -8.37
CA ILE A 103 17.19 1.68 -8.68
C ILE A 103 16.90 1.94 -10.16
N ARG A 104 17.21 3.14 -10.67
CA ARG A 104 16.94 3.54 -12.07
C ARG A 104 17.69 2.68 -13.09
N SER A 105 18.86 2.17 -12.73
CA SER A 105 19.69 1.30 -13.58
C SER A 105 19.34 -0.19 -13.47
N HIS A 106 18.36 -0.56 -12.64
CA HIS A 106 17.95 -1.95 -12.49
C HIS A 106 17.34 -2.50 -13.80
N PRO A 107 17.59 -3.77 -14.20
CA PRO A 107 17.01 -4.38 -15.40
C PRO A 107 15.47 -4.29 -15.49
N PHE A 108 14.79 -4.25 -14.35
CA PHE A 108 13.34 -4.03 -14.28
C PHE A 108 12.89 -2.73 -14.97
N PHE A 109 13.74 -1.71 -14.99
CA PHE A 109 13.49 -0.42 -15.64
C PHE A 109 14.27 -0.25 -16.95
N GLU A 110 14.72 -1.35 -17.56
CA GLU A 110 15.38 -1.30 -18.87
C GLU A 110 14.48 -0.63 -19.92
N GLY A 111 15.05 0.32 -20.66
CA GLY A 111 14.35 1.07 -21.71
C GLY A 111 13.61 2.33 -21.24
N ILE A 112 13.60 2.64 -19.94
CA ILE A 112 12.99 3.89 -19.43
C ILE A 112 13.95 5.07 -19.63
N ASP A 113 13.46 6.11 -20.31
CA ASP A 113 14.14 7.41 -20.39
C ASP A 113 13.75 8.29 -19.19
N TRP A 114 14.52 8.18 -18.12
CA TRP A 114 14.26 8.92 -16.86
C TRP A 114 14.33 10.43 -17.00
N ASP A 115 15.00 10.96 -18.03
CA ASP A 115 15.11 12.42 -18.25
C ASP A 115 13.86 12.96 -18.96
N ASN A 116 13.18 12.12 -19.76
CA ASN A 116 12.00 12.50 -20.53
C ASN A 116 10.68 11.88 -20.06
N VAL A 117 10.68 11.02 -19.03
CA VAL A 117 9.48 10.31 -18.52
C VAL A 117 8.27 11.23 -18.26
N TRP A 118 8.50 12.48 -17.86
CA TRP A 118 7.43 13.46 -17.60
C TRP A 118 6.74 13.98 -18.86
N ASN A 119 7.37 13.82 -20.02
CA ASN A 119 6.88 14.28 -21.32
C ASN A 119 6.30 13.12 -22.17
N GLU A 120 6.45 11.87 -21.72
CA GLU A 120 5.93 10.71 -22.43
C GLU A 120 4.40 10.62 -22.30
N THR A 121 3.75 10.07 -23.32
CA THR A 121 2.32 9.76 -23.21
C THR A 121 2.12 8.63 -22.20
N PRO A 122 1.29 8.84 -21.15
CA PRO A 122 1.09 7.83 -20.13
C PRO A 122 0.52 6.55 -20.73
N PRO A 123 0.87 5.37 -20.20
CA PRO A 123 0.31 4.11 -20.64
C PRO A 123 -1.22 4.12 -20.51
N THR A 124 -1.91 3.49 -21.47
CA THR A 124 -3.36 3.32 -21.36
C THR A 124 -3.66 2.35 -20.22
N ILE A 125 -4.41 2.80 -19.22
CA ILE A 125 -4.92 1.91 -18.17
C ILE A 125 -5.98 1.02 -18.81
N CYS A 126 -5.67 -0.26 -18.99
CA CYS A 126 -6.67 -1.23 -19.43
C CYS A 126 -7.79 -1.29 -18.38
N PRO A 127 -9.08 -1.18 -18.77
CA PRO A 127 -10.17 -1.36 -17.84
C PRO A 127 -10.04 -2.74 -17.18
N TYR A 128 -10.18 -2.77 -15.86
CA TYR A 128 -10.21 -4.00 -15.09
C TYR A 128 -11.24 -4.95 -15.71
N LEU A 129 -10.80 -6.09 -16.23
CA LEU A 129 -11.70 -7.19 -16.57
C LEU A 129 -11.97 -7.93 -15.25
N PRO A 130 -13.16 -7.82 -14.66
CA PRO A 130 -13.45 -8.48 -13.40
C PRO A 130 -13.42 -10.01 -13.61
N GLY A 131 -12.33 -10.63 -13.19
CA GLY A 131 -12.31 -12.06 -12.89
C GLY A 131 -13.11 -12.28 -11.59
N GLY A 132 -14.42 -12.52 -11.71
CA GLY A 132 -15.25 -13.14 -10.68
C GLY A 132 -15.55 -12.31 -9.41
N SER A 133 -16.76 -11.72 -9.40
CA SER A 133 -17.61 -11.37 -8.25
C SER A 133 -17.00 -10.61 -7.06
N PHE A 134 -16.92 -9.28 -7.19
CA PHE A 134 -17.30 -8.34 -6.13
C PHE A 134 -17.89 -7.10 -6.82
N GLU A 135 -19.18 -7.16 -7.12
CA GLU A 135 -19.95 -5.99 -7.57
C GLU A 135 -20.65 -5.38 -6.35
N GLU A 136 -20.08 -4.31 -5.80
CA GLU A 136 -20.92 -3.17 -5.43
C GLU A 136 -20.63 -2.08 -6.45
N GLU A 137 -21.40 -2.11 -7.54
CA GLU A 137 -21.41 -1.06 -8.55
C GLU A 137 -21.95 0.22 -7.91
N TYR A 138 -21.05 1.13 -7.51
CA TYR A 138 -21.44 2.41 -6.92
C TYR A 138 -22.12 3.28 -7.98
N THR A 139 -23.44 3.20 -8.05
CA THR A 139 -24.25 4.04 -8.94
C THR A 139 -24.62 5.31 -8.18
N VAL A 140 -24.16 6.48 -8.64
CA VAL A 140 -24.59 7.77 -8.09
C VAL A 140 -26.00 8.04 -8.59
N PRO A 141 -27.02 8.13 -7.72
CA PRO A 141 -28.39 8.38 -8.16
C PRO A 141 -28.54 9.82 -8.66
N ASP A 142 -29.27 10.01 -9.77
CA ASP A 142 -29.48 11.32 -10.44
C ASP A 142 -30.19 12.38 -9.57
N HIS A 143 -30.71 12.00 -8.41
CA HIS A 143 -31.50 12.84 -7.51
C HIS A 143 -30.75 13.22 -6.22
N LEU A 144 -29.41 13.27 -6.28
CA LEU A 144 -28.60 13.69 -5.15
C LEU A 144 -28.78 15.20 -4.90
N GLU A 145 -29.57 15.57 -3.88
CA GLU A 145 -29.62 16.95 -3.41
C GLU A 145 -28.38 17.28 -2.56
N PRO A 146 -27.78 18.47 -2.70
CA PRO A 146 -26.65 18.87 -1.86
C PRO A 146 -27.03 18.90 -0.38
N GLY A 147 -26.41 18.03 0.42
CA GLY A 147 -26.60 17.95 1.87
C GLY A 147 -26.90 16.52 2.34
N LEU A 148 -26.69 16.27 3.63
CA LEU A 148 -27.11 15.01 4.25
C LEU A 148 -28.61 15.07 4.55
N GLY A 149 -29.38 14.16 3.95
CA GLY A 149 -30.81 13.98 4.25
C GLY A 149 -31.04 13.73 5.75
N LYS A 150 -32.23 14.07 6.26
CA LYS A 150 -32.55 13.94 7.69
C LYS A 150 -32.40 12.51 8.21
N ASP A 151 -32.74 11.54 7.38
CA ASP A 151 -32.58 10.10 7.61
C ASP A 151 -31.10 9.67 7.63
N GLN A 152 -30.27 10.24 6.76
CA GLN A 152 -28.83 10.00 6.77
C GLN A 152 -28.15 10.65 7.98
N LEU A 153 -28.58 11.85 8.39
CA LEU A 153 -28.15 12.49 9.63
C LEU A 153 -28.54 11.65 10.85
N VAL A 154 -29.76 11.11 10.90
CA VAL A 154 -30.19 10.25 12.03
C VAL A 154 -29.30 8.99 12.14
N ARG A 155 -28.91 8.39 11.01
CA ARG A 155 -27.95 7.27 11.00
C ARG A 155 -26.54 7.69 11.41
N LEU A 156 -26.09 8.86 10.97
CA LEU A 156 -24.74 9.37 11.25
C LEU A 156 -24.57 9.80 12.72
N TRP A 157 -25.64 10.26 13.36
CA TRP A 157 -25.59 10.86 14.69
C TRP A 157 -26.09 9.96 15.82
N GLU A 158 -26.53 8.72 15.56
CA GLU A 158 -27.09 7.79 16.56
C GLU A 158 -27.88 8.49 17.70
N ILE A 159 -28.73 9.47 17.33
CA ILE A 159 -29.59 10.14 18.31
C ILE A 159 -30.75 9.18 18.57
N ASP A 160 -30.58 8.37 19.61
CA ASP A 160 -31.60 7.49 20.15
C ASP A 160 -32.75 8.33 20.74
N LEU A 161 -33.80 8.56 19.94
CA LEU A 161 -35.09 9.02 20.46
C LEU A 161 -35.92 7.81 20.89
N SER A 162 -35.46 7.10 21.91
CA SER A 162 -36.29 6.17 22.68
C SER A 162 -36.21 6.43 24.20
N THR A 163 -36.54 7.67 24.62
CA THR A 163 -37.07 7.99 25.96
C THR A 163 -37.81 9.32 25.81
N SER A 164 -39.10 9.51 26.10
CA SER A 164 -39.98 8.90 27.09
C SER A 164 -41.43 9.02 26.61
N ARG A 165 -42.25 7.99 26.85
CA ARG A 165 -43.67 8.21 27.16
C ARG A 165 -43.74 8.89 28.54
N GLY A 166 -44.63 9.86 28.66
CA GLY A 166 -44.98 10.61 29.85
C GLY A 166 -46.07 11.58 29.46
#